data_AF-A0A0V8IZT4-F1
#
_entry.id   AF-A0A0V8IZT4-F1
#
_cell.length_a   1.000
_cell.length_b   1.000
_cell.length_c   1.000
_cell.angle_alpha   90.00
_cell.angle_beta   90.00
_cell.angle_gamma   90.00
#
_symmetry.space_group_name_H-M   'P 1'
#
loop_
_entity.id
_entity.type
_entity.pdbx_description
1 polymer ?
#
loop_
_entity_poly.entity_id
_entity_poly.type
_entity_poly.pdbx_seq_one_letter_code
_entity_poly.pdbx_strand_id
1 'polypeptide(L)' 'MSLAGYNSFDRYVLPHLPLFAICAAAVLIYAGILYYRAKATGMGFGFIIVAVILVIVANIYR' A
#
# COMPACT_ATOMS: atom_id res chain seq x y z
N MET A 1 6.31 -31.92 19.15
CA MET A 1 6.65 -30.65 18.47
C MET A 1 5.49 -29.69 18.70
N SER A 2 5.77 -28.52 19.27
CA SER A 2 4.75 -27.54 19.67
C SER A 2 3.93 -27.06 18.46
N LEU A 3 2.60 -27.16 18.56
CA LEU A 3 1.61 -26.59 17.63
C LEU A 3 1.51 -25.06 17.72
N ALA A 4 2.39 -24.39 18.49
CA ALA A 4 2.37 -22.94 18.74
C ALA A 4 3.04 -22.09 17.64
N GLY A 5 3.51 -22.70 16.54
CA GLY A 5 4.49 -22.09 15.64
C GLY A 5 4.03 -21.73 14.23
N TYR A 6 2.78 -21.99 13.83
CA TYR A 6 2.23 -21.37 12.62
C TYR A 6 1.60 -20.05 13.04
N ASN A 7 2.39 -18.98 13.00
CA ASN A 7 1.99 -17.63 13.42
C ASN A 7 0.59 -17.30 12.91
N SER A 8 -0.33 -17.00 13.82
CA SER A 8 -1.66 -16.48 13.50
C SER A 8 -1.60 -15.27 12.55
N PHE A 9 -0.51 -14.49 12.63
CA PHE A 9 -0.19 -13.43 11.69
C PHE A 9 -0.13 -13.92 10.23
N ASP A 10 0.58 -15.02 9.95
CA ASP A 10 0.74 -15.52 8.58
C ASP A 10 -0.57 -16.09 8.02
N ARG A 11 -1.42 -16.65 8.90
CA ARG A 11 -2.71 -17.21 8.51
C ARG A 11 -3.78 -16.14 8.28
N TYR A 12 -3.79 -15.07 9.07
CA TYR A 12 -4.88 -14.10 9.09
C TYR A 12 -4.52 -12.72 8.54
N VAL A 13 -3.24 -12.32 8.49
CA VAL A 13 -2.85 -10.96 8.05
C VAL A 13 -2.24 -11.00 6.65
N LEU A 14 -1.34 -11.96 6.38
CA LEU A 14 -0.66 -12.10 5.10
C LEU A 14 -1.62 -12.08 3.88
N PRO A 15 -2.76 -12.81 3.89
CA PRO A 15 -3.68 -12.82 2.75
C PRO A 15 -4.36 -11.47 2.47
N HIS A 16 -4.37 -10.56 3.45
CA HIS A 16 -5.02 -9.25 3.36
C HIS A 16 -4.03 -8.12 3.04
N LEU A 17 -2.72 -8.40 3.05
CA LEU A 17 -1.68 -7.43 2.69
C LEU A 17 -1.92 -6.74 1.32
N PRO A 18 -2.35 -7.45 0.27
CA PRO A 18 -2.66 -6.80 -1.01
C PRO A 18 -3.81 -5.79 -0.87
N LEU A 19 -4.82 -6.10 -0.07
CA LEU A 19 -5.95 -5.20 0.18
C LEU A 19 -5.50 -3.94 0.93
N PHE A 20 -4.68 -4.08 1.97
CA PHE A 20 -4.13 -2.94 2.71
C PHE A 20 -3.24 -2.05 1.82
N ALA A 21 -2.44 -2.65 0.95
CA ALA A 21 -1.60 -1.91 0.00
C ALA A 21 -2.43 -1.13 -1.04
N ILE A 22 -3.53 -1.70 -1.53
CA ILE A 22 -4.48 -1.00 -2.42
C ILE A 22 -5.16 0.16 -1.69
N CYS A 23 -5.60 -0.03 -0.44
CA CYS A 23 -6.15 1.05 0.37
C CYS A 23 -5.14 2.19 0.59
N ALA A 24 -3.89 1.86 0.93
CA ALA A 24 -2.83 2.84 1.10
C ALA A 24 -2.53 3.59 -0.22
N ALA A 25 -2.50 2.89 -1.36
CA ALA A 25 -2.31 3.50 -2.67
C ALA A 25 -3.43 4.52 -3.01
N ALA A 26 -4.68 4.21 -2.69
CA ALA A 26 -5.80 5.14 -2.90
C ALA A 26 -5.64 6.44 -2.09
N VAL A 27 -5.21 6.33 -0.83
CA VAL A 27 -4.94 7.50 0.03
C VAL A 27 -3.80 8.35 -0.52
N LEU A 28 -2.73 7.72 -1.01
CA LEU A 28 -1.59 8.43 -1.59
C LEU A 28 -1.95 9.12 -2.92
N ILE A 29 -2.79 8.50 -3.75
CA ILE A 29 -3.31 9.16 -4.96
C ILE A 29 -4.11 10.41 -4.59
N TYR A 30 -4.98 10.31 -3.59
CA TYR A 30 -5.74 11.46 -3.10
C TYR A 30 -4.83 12.57 -2.56
N ALA A 31 -3.82 12.21 -1.75
CA ALA A 31 -2.82 13.15 -1.27
C ALA A 31 -2.08 13.82 -2.44
N GLY A 32 -1.66 13.05 -3.44
CA GLY A 32 -1.03 13.56 -4.66
C GLY A 32 -1.87 14.62 -5.37
N ILE A 33 -3.18 14.37 -5.51
CA ILE A 33 -4.13 15.32 -6.09
C ILE A 33 -4.21 16.61 -5.26
N LEU A 34 -4.26 16.51 -3.92
CA LEU A 34 -4.26 17.69 -3.04
C LEU A 34 -2.98 18.53 -3.22
N TYR A 35 -1.81 17.89 -3.31
CA TYR A 35 -0.55 18.60 -3.55
C TYR A 35 -0.49 19.27 -4.92
N TYR A 36 -1.03 18.64 -5.98
CA TYR A 36 -1.17 19.29 -7.28
C TYR A 36 -2.08 20.52 -7.21
N ARG A 37 -3.20 20.45 -6.47
CA ARG A 37 -4.09 21.60 -6.24
C ARG A 37 -3.39 22.72 -5.46
N ALA A 38 -2.48 22.37 -4.56
CA ALA A 38 -1.65 23.32 -3.81
C ALA A 38 -0.45 23.87 -4.61
N LYS A 39 -0.35 23.58 -5.93
CA LYS A 39 0.80 23.93 -6.80
C LYS A 39 2.14 23.31 -6.36
N ALA A 40 2.11 22.32 -5.47
CA ALA A 40 3.26 21.57 -5.02
C ALA A 40 3.48 20.33 -5.88
N THR A 41 3.67 20.55 -7.19
CA THR A 41 3.70 19.51 -8.24
C THR A 41 4.72 18.40 -7.96
N GLY A 42 5.91 18.76 -7.45
CA GLY A 42 6.95 17.78 -7.12
C GLY A 42 6.55 16.81 -6.00
N MET A 43 5.91 17.31 -4.95
CA MET A 43 5.37 16.45 -3.88
C MET A 43 4.22 15.59 -4.41
N GLY A 44 3.31 16.18 -5.20
CA GLY A 44 2.19 15.45 -5.81
C GLY A 44 2.65 14.27 -6.67
N PHE A 45 3.68 14.46 -7.49
CA PHE A 45 4.26 13.41 -8.31
C PHE A 45 4.90 12.29 -7.47
N GLY A 46 5.60 12.65 -6.40
CA GLY A 46 6.17 11.67 -5.46
C GLY A 46 5.11 10.74 -4.87
N PHE A 47 3.97 11.28 -4.43
CA PHE A 47 2.87 10.47 -3.89
C PHE A 47 2.26 9.51 -4.92
N ILE A 48 2.17 9.92 -6.18
CA ILE A 48 1.68 9.06 -7.27
C ILE A 48 2.66 7.91 -7.54
N ILE A 49 3.98 8.18 -7.57
CA ILE A 49 4.99 7.12 -7.72
C ILE A 49 4.89 6.09 -6.58
N VAL A 50 4.79 6.56 -5.33
CA VAL A 50 4.69 5.65 -4.17
C VAL A 50 3.43 4.81 -4.24
N ALA A 51 2.30 5.38 -4.67
CA ALA A 51 1.06 4.63 -4.88
C ALA A 51 1.21 3.53 -5.94
N VAL A 52 1.88 3.81 -7.07
CA VAL A 52 2.14 2.82 -8.12
C VAL A 52 3.02 1.68 -7.61
N ILE A 53 4.08 1.98 -6.86
CA ILE A 53 4.96 0.98 -6.26
C ILE A 53 4.15 0.08 -5.32
N LEU A 54 3.29 0.64 -4.47
CA LEU A 54 2.44 -0.14 -3.56
C LEU A 54 1.51 -1.10 -4.30
N VAL A 55 0.93 -0.70 -5.44
CA VAL A 55 0.10 -1.59 -6.27
C VAL A 55 0.93 -2.73 -6.88
N ILE A 56 2.15 -2.45 -7.35
CA ILE A 56 3.05 -3.48 -7.87
C ILE A 56 3.40 -4.48 -6.76
N VAL A 57 3.75 -3.99 -5.58
CA VAL A 57 4.05 -4.82 -4.41
C VAL A 57 2.84 -5.66 -4.01
N ALA A 58 1.65 -5.07 -3.96
CA ALA A 58 0.39 -5.78 -3.69
C ALA A 58 0.15 -6.94 -4.68
N ASN A 59 0.47 -6.72 -5.95
CA ASN A 59 0.30 -7.73 -7.00
C ASN A 59 1.33 -8.87 -6.93
N ILE A 60 2.52 -8.62 -6.38
CA ILE A 60 3.54 -9.67 -6.17
C ILE A 60 3.13 -10.61 -5.02
N TYR A 61 2.42 -10.10 -4.02
CA TYR A 61 1.97 -10.87 -2.85
C TYR A 61 0.57 -11.48 -2.99
N ARG A 62 -0.03 -11.39 -4.19
CA ARG A 62 -1.28 -12.08 -4.53
C ARG A 62 -1.00 -13.54 -4.88
#